data_AF-A0A416CXE9-F1
#
_entry.id   AF-A0A416CXE9-F1
#
_cell.length_a   1.000
_cell.length_b   1.000
_cell.length_c   1.000
_cell.angle_alpha   90.00
_cell.angle_beta   90.00
_cell.angle_gamma   90.00
#
_symmetry.space_group_name_H-M   'P 1'
#
loop_
_entity.id
_entity.type
_entity.pdbx_description
1 polymer ?
#
loop_
_entity_poly.entity_id
_entity_poly.type
_entity_poly.pdbx_seq_one_letter_code
_entity_poly.pdbx_strand_id
1 'polypeptide(L)'
;MRVIAFVGPSGTGKSYRSVMVSQQYGADAIIDDGLLISHGKVIAGTSAKKEPTKIASVKHALFMNPSQVNEIKKVLKRNKIKCLMILGTSDGMVNKIAKNIGVHEIEQIIRIEDVATPEEMNMALRMRTVEGKHVIPVPTFEIKKEFSGYFLHPLRRFQKNLDSEITTAEADKSIVRPTFSYMGDYIISDNVINSIAIHEAQKIDGLIKVQNINLRKTGHGVHIDMTVILQYGCDIFSVCKNIQLAVRNNVEQYTSINARRINILVKNLRK
;
A
#
# COMPACT_ATOMS: atom_id res chain seq x y z
N MET A 1 -18.28 -16.63 12.66
CA MET A 1 -17.37 -15.88 11.76
C MET A 1 -18.23 -15.23 10.71
N ARG A 2 -18.16 -13.91 10.54
CA ARG A 2 -18.92 -13.19 9.52
C ARG A 2 -18.38 -13.52 8.13
N VAL A 3 -19.24 -13.71 7.14
CA VAL A 3 -18.84 -13.94 5.75
C VAL A 3 -19.50 -12.90 4.85
N ILE A 4 -18.69 -12.20 4.06
CA ILE A 4 -19.13 -11.25 3.05
C ILE A 4 -18.58 -11.64 1.68
N ALA A 5 -19.13 -11.10 0.61
CA ALA A 5 -18.64 -11.34 -0.73
C ALA A 5 -18.44 -10.05 -1.52
N PHE A 6 -17.46 -10.07 -2.42
CA PHE A 6 -17.23 -9.00 -3.38
C PHE A 6 -17.28 -9.55 -4.80
N VAL A 7 -18.30 -9.14 -5.55
CA VAL A 7 -18.72 -9.76 -6.81
C VAL A 7 -18.62 -8.78 -7.97
N GLY A 8 -18.30 -9.32 -9.15
CA GLY A 8 -18.40 -8.58 -10.41
C GLY A 8 -17.69 -9.28 -11.57
N PRO A 9 -17.89 -8.84 -12.83
CA PRO A 9 -17.40 -9.57 -14.00
C PRO A 9 -15.88 -9.77 -14.06
N SER A 10 -15.39 -10.76 -14.81
CA SER A 10 -13.95 -10.98 -14.96
C SER A 10 -13.28 -9.78 -15.65
N GLY A 11 -12.13 -9.34 -15.15
CA GLY A 11 -11.38 -8.22 -15.75
C GLY A 11 -11.80 -6.81 -15.30
N THR A 12 -12.76 -6.67 -14.39
CA THR A 12 -13.22 -5.37 -13.86
C THR A 12 -12.36 -4.81 -12.70
N GLY A 13 -11.16 -5.36 -12.47
CA GLY A 13 -10.27 -4.88 -11.40
C GLY A 13 -10.64 -5.31 -9.97
N LYS A 14 -11.53 -6.31 -9.79
CA LYS A 14 -11.91 -6.81 -8.44
C LYS A 14 -10.75 -7.22 -7.56
N SER A 15 -9.81 -8.01 -8.08
CA SER A 15 -8.65 -8.44 -7.28
C SER A 15 -7.84 -7.25 -6.78
N TYR A 16 -7.70 -6.20 -7.60
CA TYR A 16 -7.04 -4.95 -7.23
C TYR A 16 -7.82 -4.18 -6.15
N ARG A 17 -9.15 -4.01 -6.32
CA ARG A 17 -10.00 -3.28 -5.36
C ARG A 17 -10.34 -4.08 -4.11
N SER A 18 -10.11 -5.40 -4.10
CA SER A 18 -10.47 -6.29 -2.99
C SER A 18 -9.81 -5.90 -1.67
N VAL A 19 -8.58 -5.38 -1.70
CA VAL A 19 -7.89 -4.94 -0.49
C VAL A 19 -8.64 -3.75 0.14
N MET A 20 -9.01 -2.76 -0.68
CA MET A 20 -9.79 -1.60 -0.22
C MET A 20 -11.13 -2.03 0.35
N VAL A 21 -11.88 -2.84 -0.39
CA VAL A 21 -13.21 -3.32 0.02
C VAL A 21 -13.09 -4.14 1.32
N SER A 22 -12.07 -4.98 1.45
CA SER A 22 -11.86 -5.75 2.69
C SER A 22 -11.71 -4.85 3.90
N GLN A 23 -11.02 -3.72 3.77
CA GLN A 23 -10.79 -2.80 4.88
C GLN A 23 -12.05 -1.99 5.21
N GLN A 24 -12.75 -1.48 4.18
CA GLN A 24 -14.00 -0.74 4.35
C GLN A 24 -15.08 -1.57 5.05
N TYR A 25 -15.15 -2.87 4.73
CA TYR A 25 -16.12 -3.80 5.31
C TYR A 25 -15.52 -4.66 6.42
N GLY A 26 -14.34 -4.33 6.94
CA GLY A 26 -13.73 -4.96 8.11
C GLY A 26 -13.46 -6.47 7.98
N ALA A 27 -13.14 -6.96 6.79
CA ALA A 27 -12.70 -8.33 6.55
C ALA A 27 -11.23 -8.53 6.93
N ASP A 28 -10.97 -9.54 7.76
CA ASP A 28 -9.63 -9.92 8.22
C ASP A 28 -8.90 -10.80 7.20
N ALA A 29 -9.66 -11.49 6.35
CA ALA A 29 -9.13 -12.36 5.31
C ALA A 29 -9.96 -12.30 4.02
N ILE A 30 -9.29 -12.56 2.91
CA ILE A 30 -9.85 -12.58 1.55
C ILE A 30 -9.59 -13.94 0.93
N ILE A 31 -10.57 -14.47 0.22
CA ILE A 31 -10.42 -15.62 -0.67
C ILE A 31 -10.50 -15.16 -2.12
N ASP A 32 -9.46 -15.46 -2.90
CA ASP A 32 -9.44 -15.24 -4.35
C ASP A 32 -8.66 -16.34 -5.06
N ASP A 33 -9.19 -16.85 -6.18
CA ASP A 33 -8.53 -17.83 -7.06
C ASP A 33 -7.85 -19.02 -6.33
N GLY A 34 -8.46 -19.53 -5.24
CA GLY A 34 -7.91 -20.65 -4.46
C GLY A 34 -6.91 -20.28 -3.36
N LEU A 35 -6.61 -19.00 -3.19
CA LEU A 35 -5.73 -18.46 -2.15
C LEU A 35 -6.55 -17.94 -0.96
N LEU A 36 -5.97 -18.05 0.25
CA LEU A 36 -6.42 -17.34 1.44
C LEU A 36 -5.38 -16.27 1.79
N ILE A 37 -5.81 -15.02 1.81
CA ILE A 37 -4.96 -13.84 2.03
C ILE A 37 -5.42 -13.15 3.31
N SER A 38 -4.50 -12.81 4.21
CA SER A 38 -4.78 -12.00 5.40
C SER A 38 -3.63 -11.06 5.66
N HIS A 39 -3.93 -9.82 6.09
CA HIS A 39 -2.93 -8.78 6.36
C HIS A 39 -1.87 -8.61 5.26
N GLY A 40 -2.29 -8.71 3.99
CA GLY A 40 -1.38 -8.58 2.87
C GLY A 40 -0.36 -9.73 2.77
N LYS A 41 -0.71 -10.94 3.20
CA LYS A 41 0.09 -12.16 2.96
C LYS A 41 -0.81 -13.32 2.56
N VAL A 42 -0.33 -14.16 1.64
CA VAL A 42 -0.94 -15.48 1.40
C VAL A 42 -0.63 -16.33 2.63
N ILE A 43 -1.67 -16.76 3.33
CA ILE A 43 -1.56 -17.57 4.55
C ILE A 43 -1.92 -19.04 4.32
N ALA A 44 -2.56 -19.37 3.19
CA ALA A 44 -2.82 -20.74 2.74
C ALA A 44 -3.21 -20.80 1.26
N GLY A 45 -3.12 -22.01 0.70
CA GLY A 45 -3.60 -22.34 -0.64
C GLY A 45 -2.62 -21.99 -1.76
N THR A 46 -2.96 -22.44 -2.96
CA THR A 46 -2.24 -22.17 -4.20
C THR A 46 -3.15 -21.46 -5.19
N SER A 47 -2.57 -20.71 -6.13
CA SER A 47 -3.39 -20.01 -7.13
C SER A 47 -3.88 -20.99 -8.20
N ALA A 48 -5.17 -20.93 -8.52
CA ALA A 48 -5.81 -21.61 -9.65
C ALA A 48 -5.12 -21.34 -11.00
N LYS A 49 -4.34 -20.26 -11.09
CA LYS A 49 -3.60 -19.86 -12.29
C LYS A 49 -2.37 -20.73 -12.55
N LYS A 50 -1.92 -21.53 -11.58
CA LYS A 50 -0.83 -22.50 -11.74
C LYS A 50 -1.30 -23.84 -12.31
N GLU A 51 -2.62 -24.04 -12.42
CA GLU A 51 -3.18 -25.28 -12.93
C GLU A 51 -2.93 -25.45 -14.45
N PRO A 52 -2.63 -26.67 -14.92
CA PRO A 52 -2.24 -26.92 -16.31
C PRO A 52 -3.41 -26.80 -17.29
N THR A 53 -4.66 -26.85 -16.80
CA THR A 53 -5.85 -26.78 -17.65
C THR A 53 -6.87 -25.79 -17.09
N LYS A 54 -7.64 -25.16 -17.99
CA LYS A 54 -8.73 -24.25 -17.61
C LYS A 54 -9.76 -24.92 -16.70
N ILE A 55 -10.08 -26.19 -16.96
CA ILE A 55 -11.02 -26.96 -16.13
C ILE A 55 -10.46 -27.14 -14.72
N ALA A 56 -9.17 -27.48 -14.59
CA ALA A 56 -8.51 -27.60 -13.30
C ALA A 56 -8.46 -26.25 -12.56
N SER A 57 -8.16 -25.13 -13.25
CA SER A 57 -8.22 -23.79 -12.65
C SER A 57 -9.59 -23.47 -12.07
N VAL A 58 -10.67 -23.77 -12.81
CA VAL A 58 -12.04 -23.51 -12.33
C VAL A 58 -12.36 -24.37 -11.11
N LYS A 59 -12.04 -25.66 -11.14
CA LYS A 59 -12.25 -26.57 -10.00
C LYS A 59 -11.47 -26.12 -8.76
N HIS A 60 -10.25 -25.63 -8.96
CA HIS A 60 -9.37 -25.12 -7.91
C HIS A 60 -9.88 -23.82 -7.28
N ALA A 61 -10.33 -22.87 -8.12
CA ALA A 61 -10.91 -21.60 -7.65
C ALA A 61 -12.23 -21.82 -6.90
N LEU A 62 -12.99 -22.87 -7.25
CA LEU A 62 -14.22 -23.26 -6.55
C LEU A 62 -13.97 -24.11 -5.30
N PHE A 63 -12.73 -24.38 -4.91
CA PHE A 63 -12.38 -25.24 -3.76
C PHE A 63 -13.03 -26.63 -3.83
N MET A 64 -13.01 -27.25 -5.02
CA MET A 64 -13.55 -28.62 -5.19
C MET A 64 -12.61 -29.72 -4.69
N ASN A 65 -11.35 -29.40 -4.37
CA ASN A 65 -10.40 -30.35 -3.81
C ASN A 65 -10.51 -30.41 -2.28
N PRO A 66 -10.85 -31.58 -1.68
CA PRO A 66 -10.98 -31.71 -0.23
C PRO A 66 -9.70 -31.38 0.55
N SER A 67 -8.51 -31.65 -0.03
CA SER A 67 -7.22 -31.36 0.62
C SER A 67 -7.02 -29.85 0.78
N GLN A 68 -7.25 -29.09 -0.30
CA GLN A 68 -7.21 -27.62 -0.31
C GLN A 68 -8.21 -27.04 0.69
N VAL A 69 -9.44 -27.54 0.73
CA VAL A 69 -10.47 -27.11 1.70
C VAL A 69 -10.01 -27.32 3.14
N ASN A 70 -9.42 -28.48 3.43
CA ASN A 70 -8.96 -28.80 4.78
C ASN A 70 -7.80 -27.90 5.24
N GLU A 71 -6.88 -27.56 4.34
CA GLU A 71 -5.82 -26.58 4.61
C GLU A 71 -6.41 -25.22 5.00
N ILE A 72 -7.31 -24.70 4.18
CA ILE A 72 -7.95 -23.39 4.37
C ILE A 72 -8.72 -23.36 5.69
N LYS A 73 -9.52 -24.39 6.00
CA LYS A 73 -10.25 -24.52 7.26
C LYS A 73 -9.33 -24.48 8.48
N LYS A 74 -8.20 -25.19 8.43
CA LYS A 74 -7.21 -25.20 9.52
C LYS A 74 -6.63 -23.80 9.74
N VAL A 75 -6.27 -23.11 8.66
CA VAL A 75 -5.67 -21.77 8.73
C VAL A 75 -6.68 -20.71 9.18
N LEU A 76 -7.94 -20.79 8.73
CA LEU A 76 -9.01 -19.90 9.20
C LEU A 76 -9.22 -20.02 10.71
N LYS A 77 -9.28 -21.26 11.24
CA LYS A 77 -9.43 -21.52 12.69
C LYS A 77 -8.21 -21.04 13.48
N ARG A 78 -6.99 -21.35 13.01
CA ARG A 78 -5.74 -20.99 13.70
C ARG A 78 -5.58 -19.48 13.83
N ASN A 79 -5.93 -18.72 12.79
CA ASN A 79 -5.77 -17.26 12.77
C ASN A 79 -6.96 -16.51 13.37
N LYS A 80 -7.99 -17.22 13.88
CA LYS A 80 -9.18 -16.63 14.51
C LYS A 80 -9.82 -15.54 13.64
N ILE A 81 -9.96 -15.81 12.34
CA ILE A 81 -10.58 -14.89 11.38
C ILE A 81 -12.01 -14.58 11.82
N LYS A 82 -12.32 -13.29 12.02
CA LYS A 82 -13.65 -12.86 12.48
C LYS A 82 -14.54 -12.55 11.28
N CYS A 83 -14.01 -11.94 10.24
CA CYS A 83 -14.70 -11.61 9.01
C CYS A 83 -13.91 -12.09 7.78
N LEU A 84 -14.55 -12.92 6.96
CA LEU A 84 -13.99 -13.48 5.72
C LEU A 84 -14.70 -12.85 4.52
N MET A 85 -13.94 -12.33 3.55
CA MET A 85 -14.47 -11.87 2.28
C MET A 85 -14.14 -12.84 1.15
N ILE A 86 -15.15 -13.23 0.37
CA ILE A 86 -14.98 -14.13 -0.79
C ILE A 86 -15.11 -13.33 -2.08
N LEU A 87 -14.12 -13.43 -2.95
CA LEU A 87 -14.16 -12.85 -4.28
C LEU A 87 -14.78 -13.82 -5.29
N GLY A 88 -15.55 -13.31 -6.24
CA GLY A 88 -16.06 -14.13 -7.32
C GLY A 88 -16.63 -13.33 -8.48
N THR A 89 -16.89 -14.02 -9.59
CA THR A 89 -17.45 -13.41 -10.80
C THR A 89 -18.97 -13.32 -10.78
N SER A 90 -19.62 -14.06 -9.88
CA SER A 90 -21.08 -14.09 -9.74
C SER A 90 -21.47 -14.51 -8.32
N ASP A 91 -22.70 -14.16 -7.94
CA ASP A 91 -23.32 -14.55 -6.67
C ASP A 91 -23.31 -16.09 -6.52
N GLY A 92 -23.59 -16.83 -7.61
CA GLY A 92 -23.54 -18.29 -7.62
C GLY A 92 -22.14 -18.86 -7.37
N MET A 93 -21.08 -18.18 -7.83
CA MET A 93 -19.70 -18.59 -7.61
C MET A 93 -19.30 -18.43 -6.13
N VAL A 94 -19.55 -17.26 -5.54
CA VAL A 94 -19.16 -16.99 -4.15
C VAL A 94 -19.92 -17.88 -3.17
N ASN A 95 -21.20 -18.15 -3.43
CA ASN A 95 -22.00 -19.08 -2.61
C ASN A 95 -21.47 -20.52 -2.69
N LYS A 96 -21.06 -20.98 -3.87
CA LYS A 96 -20.43 -22.31 -4.03
C LYS A 96 -19.11 -22.40 -3.27
N ILE A 97 -18.27 -21.36 -3.33
CA ILE A 97 -17.01 -21.30 -2.58
C ILE A 97 -17.29 -21.37 -1.07
N ALA A 98 -18.21 -20.55 -0.56
CA ALA A 98 -18.59 -20.56 0.86
C ALA A 98 -19.05 -21.95 1.32
N LYS A 99 -19.92 -22.59 0.54
CA LYS A 99 -20.42 -23.95 0.80
C LYS A 99 -19.31 -24.99 0.79
N ASN A 100 -18.42 -24.97 -0.20
CA ASN A 100 -17.35 -25.95 -0.33
C ASN A 100 -16.31 -25.82 0.80
N ILE A 101 -15.98 -24.59 1.20
CA ILE A 101 -15.11 -24.34 2.36
C ILE A 101 -15.86 -24.61 3.67
N GLY A 102 -17.19 -24.72 3.66
CA GLY A 102 -17.99 -24.98 4.86
C GLY A 102 -17.90 -23.85 5.88
N VAL A 103 -17.91 -22.60 5.39
CA VAL A 103 -18.06 -21.40 6.24
C VAL A 103 -19.55 -21.02 6.34
N HIS A 104 -19.86 -20.01 7.16
CA HIS A 104 -21.23 -19.51 7.28
C HIS A 104 -21.74 -18.95 5.94
N GLU A 105 -23.07 -18.80 5.83
CA GLU A 105 -23.70 -18.16 4.69
C GLU A 105 -23.23 -16.71 4.53
N ILE A 106 -23.26 -16.22 3.30
CA ILE A 106 -22.80 -14.87 2.96
C ILE A 106 -23.85 -13.87 3.47
N GLU A 107 -23.48 -13.05 4.44
CA GLU A 107 -24.35 -12.06 5.08
C GLU A 107 -24.54 -10.80 4.22
N GLN A 108 -23.55 -10.49 3.37
CA GLN A 108 -23.56 -9.30 2.52
C GLN A 108 -22.80 -9.53 1.21
N ILE A 109 -23.38 -9.09 0.10
CA ILE A 109 -22.74 -9.05 -1.22
C ILE A 109 -22.50 -7.60 -1.60
N ILE A 110 -21.24 -7.26 -1.88
CA ILE A 110 -20.78 -5.97 -2.37
C ILE A 110 -20.51 -6.14 -3.87
N ARG A 111 -21.02 -5.24 -4.71
CA ARG A 111 -20.78 -5.32 -6.15
C ARG A 111 -19.69 -4.36 -6.58
N ILE A 112 -18.97 -4.68 -7.66
CA ILE A 112 -17.93 -3.81 -8.23
C ILE A 112 -18.50 -2.47 -8.68
N GLU A 113 -19.76 -2.48 -9.13
CA GLU A 113 -20.51 -1.31 -9.58
C GLU A 113 -20.81 -0.33 -8.42
N ASP A 114 -20.88 -0.82 -7.18
CA ASP A 114 -21.09 0.01 -5.98
C ASP A 114 -19.82 0.76 -5.56
N VAL A 115 -18.67 0.38 -6.13
CA VAL A 115 -17.35 0.87 -5.71
C VAL A 115 -16.48 1.39 -6.86
N ALA A 116 -16.94 1.34 -8.11
CA ALA A 116 -16.17 1.75 -9.29
C ALA A 116 -17.06 2.37 -10.38
N THR A 117 -16.55 3.40 -11.05
CA THR A 117 -17.29 4.01 -12.18
C THR A 117 -17.19 3.16 -13.44
N PRO A 118 -18.13 3.29 -14.39
CA PRO A 118 -18.09 2.59 -15.67
C PRO A 118 -16.79 2.83 -16.48
N GLU A 119 -16.25 4.04 -16.39
CA GLU A 119 -15.00 4.43 -17.07
C GLU A 119 -13.79 3.67 -16.50
N GLU A 120 -13.69 3.56 -15.17
CA GLU A 120 -12.64 2.82 -14.49
C GLU A 120 -12.70 1.31 -14.80
N MET A 121 -13.91 0.74 -14.84
CA MET A 121 -14.11 -0.67 -15.20
C MET A 121 -13.70 -0.96 -16.65
N ASN A 122 -14.03 -0.06 -17.59
CA ASN A 122 -13.66 -0.19 -18.99
C ASN A 122 -12.14 -0.10 -19.19
N MET A 123 -11.45 0.76 -18.43
CA MET A 123 -10.00 0.87 -18.48
C MET A 123 -9.32 -0.44 -18.01
N ALA A 124 -9.81 -1.05 -16.93
CA ALA A 124 -9.33 -2.35 -16.45
C ALA A 124 -9.54 -3.48 -17.48
N LEU A 125 -10.70 -3.51 -18.13
CA LEU A 125 -11.01 -4.47 -19.20
C LEU A 125 -10.08 -4.28 -20.41
N ARG A 126 -9.85 -3.03 -20.83
CA ARG A 126 -8.91 -2.71 -21.92
C ARG A 126 -7.49 -3.17 -21.60
N MET A 127 -6.96 -2.87 -20.41
CA MET A 127 -5.63 -3.33 -19.99
C MET A 127 -5.47 -4.85 -20.07
N ARG A 128 -6.50 -5.60 -19.66
CA ARG A 128 -6.48 -7.07 -19.76
C ARG A 128 -6.51 -7.57 -21.19
N THR A 129 -7.30 -6.94 -22.05
CA THR A 129 -7.59 -7.42 -23.42
C THR A 129 -6.50 -7.02 -24.40
N VAL A 130 -5.94 -5.81 -24.24
CA VAL A 130 -4.95 -5.23 -25.15
C VAL A 130 -3.52 -5.56 -24.72
N GLU A 131 -3.21 -5.50 -23.42
CA GLU A 131 -1.84 -5.68 -22.93
C GLU A 131 -1.58 -7.06 -22.30
N GLY A 132 -2.61 -7.92 -22.17
CA GLY A 132 -2.50 -9.23 -21.53
C GLY A 132 -2.15 -9.19 -20.03
N LYS A 133 -2.06 -8.00 -19.43
CA LYS A 133 -1.71 -7.82 -18.02
C LYS A 133 -2.89 -8.22 -17.14
N HIS A 134 -2.64 -9.16 -16.23
CA HIS A 134 -3.64 -9.64 -15.30
C HIS A 134 -3.16 -9.45 -13.86
N VAL A 135 -3.84 -8.57 -13.13
CA VAL A 135 -3.52 -8.27 -11.72
C VAL A 135 -3.96 -9.45 -10.85
N ILE A 136 -3.00 -10.14 -10.23
CA ILE A 136 -3.24 -11.11 -9.16
C ILE A 136 -3.23 -10.33 -7.84
N PRO A 137 -4.10 -10.60 -6.87
CA PRO A 137 -3.99 -9.97 -5.56
C PRO A 137 -2.89 -10.65 -4.75
N VAL A 138 -1.66 -10.66 -5.29
CA VAL A 138 -0.49 -10.94 -4.47
C VAL A 138 0.01 -9.58 -4.01
N PRO A 139 -0.04 -9.27 -2.72
CA PRO A 139 0.74 -8.16 -2.20
C PRO A 139 2.20 -8.41 -2.54
N THR A 140 2.84 -7.40 -3.10
CA THR A 140 4.21 -7.36 -3.67
C THR A 140 5.33 -7.81 -2.71
N PHE A 141 5.00 -8.33 -1.52
CA PHE A 141 5.94 -8.77 -0.50
C PHE A 141 6.89 -9.88 -0.97
N GLU A 142 6.49 -10.73 -1.92
CA GLU A 142 7.41 -11.74 -2.49
C GLU A 142 8.45 -11.15 -3.45
N ILE A 143 8.30 -9.90 -3.87
CA ILE A 143 9.33 -9.16 -4.62
C ILE A 143 10.15 -8.26 -3.67
N LYS A 144 9.75 -8.13 -2.40
CA LYS A 144 10.39 -7.25 -1.41
C LYS A 144 11.26 -7.98 -0.37
N LYS A 145 12.10 -8.93 -0.80
CA LYS A 145 13.35 -9.19 -0.04
C LYS A 145 14.34 -8.02 -0.14
N GLU A 146 14.08 -7.00 -0.98
CA GLU A 146 14.95 -5.84 -1.17
C GLU A 146 14.44 -4.51 -0.59
N PHE A 147 13.31 -4.47 0.13
CA PHE A 147 12.79 -3.21 0.69
C PHE A 147 12.46 -3.34 2.18
N SER A 148 13.48 -3.21 3.01
CA SER A 148 13.35 -3.01 4.45
C SER A 148 13.48 -1.52 4.79
N GLY A 149 12.43 -0.96 5.39
CA GLY A 149 12.53 0.31 6.10
C GLY A 149 11.24 1.12 6.16
N TYR A 150 10.32 0.80 7.06
CA TYR A 150 9.38 1.78 7.61
C TYR A 150 9.13 1.57 9.12
N PHE A 151 9.66 2.54 9.85
CA PHE A 151 9.36 3.15 11.17
C PHE A 151 8.59 2.42 12.28
N LEU A 152 9.17 2.55 13.48
CA LEU A 152 8.45 2.80 14.74
C LEU A 152 9.10 3.99 15.45
N HIS A 153 8.35 5.08 15.68
CA HIS A 153 8.58 5.93 16.85
C HIS A 153 7.22 6.35 17.44
N PRO A 154 6.90 6.00 18.69
CA PRO A 154 5.65 6.40 19.33
C PRO A 154 5.67 7.88 19.72
N LEU A 155 4.63 8.63 19.35
CA LEU A 155 4.42 10.00 19.82
C LEU A 155 3.88 9.98 21.26
N ARG A 156 4.72 10.41 22.21
CA ARG A 156 4.32 10.76 23.58
C ARG A 156 3.37 11.97 23.53
N ARG A 157 2.15 11.81 24.05
CA ARG A 157 1.17 12.90 24.23
C ARG A 157 1.64 13.84 25.35
N PHE A 158 1.73 15.13 25.04
CA PHE A 158 1.66 16.22 26.01
C PHE A 158 0.20 16.70 26.05
N GLN A 159 -0.50 16.51 27.17
CA GLN A 159 -1.49 17.46 27.69
C GLN A 159 -1.93 17.12 29.14
N LYS A 160 -1.44 17.99 30.05
CA LYS A 160 -2.02 18.58 31.27
C LYS A 160 -2.69 17.72 32.37
N ASN A 161 -2.11 17.89 33.57
CA ASN A 161 -2.60 17.75 34.94
C ASN A 161 -4.13 17.76 35.15
N LEU A 162 -4.64 16.79 35.91
CA LEU A 162 -5.37 16.97 37.19
C LEU A 162 -5.88 15.60 37.70
N ASP A 163 -5.86 15.47 39.02
CA ASP A 163 -6.13 14.31 39.88
C ASP A 163 -7.25 13.34 39.45
N SER A 164 -6.94 12.04 39.42
CA SER A 164 -7.69 10.98 40.12
C SER A 164 -7.09 9.60 39.80
N GLU A 165 -6.74 8.84 40.84
CA GLU A 165 -6.35 7.43 40.78
C GLU A 165 -7.47 6.57 40.18
N ILE A 166 -7.23 5.94 39.03
CA ILE A 166 -7.82 4.64 38.70
C ILE A 166 -6.78 3.79 37.95
N THR A 167 -6.38 2.72 38.63
CA THR A 167 -5.64 1.56 38.11
C THR A 167 -6.40 0.86 37.00
N THR A 168 -5.79 0.68 35.83
CA THR A 168 -5.79 -0.60 35.08
C THR A 168 -4.83 -0.51 33.90
N ALA A 169 -3.98 -1.52 33.78
CA ALA A 169 -2.99 -1.68 32.73
C ALA A 169 -3.66 -1.73 31.34
N GLU A 170 -3.55 -0.66 30.57
CA GLU A 170 -3.81 -0.67 29.14
C GLU A 170 -2.48 -0.73 28.39
N ALA A 171 -2.20 -1.91 27.86
CA ALA A 171 -1.10 -2.12 26.93
C ALA A 171 -1.26 -1.18 25.74
N ASP A 172 -0.30 -0.27 25.58
CA ASP A 172 -0.10 0.59 24.42
C ASP A 172 -0.15 -0.25 23.13
N LYS A 173 -1.33 -0.33 22.51
CA LYS A 173 -1.46 -0.85 21.15
C LYS A 173 -0.97 0.24 20.20
N SER A 174 0.30 0.17 19.83
CA SER A 174 0.83 0.87 18.67
C SER A 174 0.06 0.39 17.43
N ILE A 175 -0.93 1.15 17.00
CA ILE A 175 -1.63 0.92 15.74
C ILE A 175 -0.64 1.23 14.62
N VAL A 176 -0.01 0.18 14.09
CA VAL A 176 0.84 0.26 12.91
C VAL A 176 -0.06 0.53 11.71
N ARG A 177 0.05 1.74 11.13
CA ARG A 177 -0.60 2.06 9.85
C ARG A 177 0.26 1.50 8.71
N PRO A 178 -0.22 0.51 7.93
CA PRO A 178 0.48 0.11 6.73
C PRO A 178 0.46 1.25 5.69
N THR A 179 1.59 1.47 5.02
CA THR A 179 1.81 2.46 3.94
C THR A 179 1.16 2.04 2.62
N PHE A 180 -0.14 1.80 2.62
CA PHE A 180 -0.92 1.73 1.38
C PHE A 180 -1.86 2.92 1.33
N SER A 181 -1.54 3.90 0.48
CA SER A 181 -2.55 4.83 -0.04
C SER A 181 -3.40 4.10 -1.06
N TYR A 182 -4.71 4.21 -0.91
CA TYR A 182 -5.74 3.44 -1.59
C TYR A 182 -5.98 3.80 -3.07
N MET A 183 -4.98 4.32 -3.80
CA MET A 183 -5.19 4.96 -5.13
C MET A 183 -4.36 4.40 -6.29
N GLY A 184 -3.53 3.38 -6.08
CA GLY A 184 -2.48 3.04 -7.05
C GLY A 184 -1.22 2.63 -6.32
N ASP A 185 -0.23 2.15 -7.05
CA ASP A 185 1.14 2.31 -6.57
C ASP A 185 1.32 3.78 -6.18
N TYR A 186 1.59 4.06 -4.89
CA TYR A 186 1.91 5.41 -4.44
C TYR A 186 3.30 5.77 -4.93
N ILE A 187 3.39 6.12 -6.22
CA ILE A 187 4.63 6.51 -6.87
C ILE A 187 4.69 8.02 -6.79
N ILE A 188 5.43 8.52 -5.82
CA ILE A 188 5.88 9.90 -5.85
C ILE A 188 6.91 10.00 -6.98
N SER A 189 6.55 10.78 -8.00
CA SER A 189 7.43 11.00 -9.13
C SER A 189 8.64 11.83 -8.69
N ASP A 190 9.75 11.63 -9.39
CA ASP A 190 11.00 12.37 -9.13
C ASP A 190 10.78 13.88 -9.28
N ASN A 191 9.88 14.26 -10.19
CA ASN A 191 9.49 15.64 -10.42
C ASN A 191 8.82 16.28 -9.18
N VAL A 192 8.07 15.52 -8.38
CA VAL A 192 7.46 16.04 -7.15
C VAL A 192 8.54 16.33 -6.10
N ILE A 193 9.49 15.41 -5.90
CA ILE A 193 10.61 15.62 -4.96
C ILE A 193 11.47 16.80 -5.42
N ASN A 194 11.76 16.90 -6.72
CA ASN A 194 12.48 18.04 -7.30
C ASN A 194 11.73 19.35 -7.06
N SER A 195 10.41 19.37 -7.26
CA SER A 195 9.59 20.58 -7.09
C SER A 195 9.58 21.04 -5.64
N ILE A 196 9.45 20.11 -4.68
CA ILE A 196 9.53 20.41 -3.24
C ILE A 196 10.92 20.96 -2.91
N ALA A 197 11.99 20.30 -3.36
CA ALA A 197 13.35 20.73 -3.08
C ALA A 197 13.68 22.12 -3.63
N ILE A 198 13.23 22.43 -4.86
CA ILE A 198 13.37 23.78 -5.44
C ILE A 198 12.57 24.79 -4.64
N HIS A 199 11.30 24.49 -4.37
CA HIS A 199 10.39 25.41 -3.70
C HIS A 199 10.86 25.77 -2.28
N GLU A 200 11.32 24.78 -1.51
CA GLU A 200 11.79 25.01 -0.14
C GLU A 200 13.17 25.68 -0.11
N ALA A 201 14.05 25.36 -1.06
CA ALA A 201 15.33 26.03 -1.17
C ALA A 201 15.16 27.52 -1.52
N GLN A 202 14.21 27.86 -2.40
CA GLN A 202 13.92 29.25 -2.83
C GLN A 202 13.44 30.17 -1.69
N LYS A 203 12.98 29.60 -0.57
CA LYS A 203 12.60 30.38 0.62
C LYS A 203 13.79 30.81 1.46
N ILE A 204 14.99 30.31 1.19
CA ILE A 204 16.19 30.61 1.97
C ILE A 204 16.91 31.81 1.39
N ASP A 205 17.02 32.87 2.21
CA ASP A 205 17.79 34.06 1.88
C ASP A 205 19.25 33.71 1.57
N GLY A 206 19.78 34.28 0.49
CA GLY A 206 21.13 33.98 -0.01
C GLY A 206 21.18 32.89 -1.10
N LEU A 207 20.07 32.21 -1.41
CA LEU A 207 19.96 31.41 -2.63
C LEU A 207 19.51 32.27 -3.81
N ILE A 208 20.27 32.27 -4.92
CA ILE A 208 19.85 32.91 -6.18
C ILE A 208 19.07 31.91 -7.04
N LYS A 209 19.61 30.70 -7.21
CA LYS A 209 18.99 29.69 -8.08
C LYS A 209 19.46 28.28 -7.76
N VAL A 210 18.54 27.32 -7.84
CA VAL A 210 18.87 25.89 -8.01
C VAL A 210 19.06 25.61 -9.49
N GLN A 211 20.26 25.16 -9.89
CA GLN A 211 20.60 24.89 -11.28
C GLN A 211 20.25 23.47 -11.71
N ASN A 212 20.51 22.48 -10.85
CA ASN A 212 20.21 21.09 -11.14
C ASN A 212 19.93 20.33 -9.84
N ILE A 213 19.12 19.29 -9.93
CA ILE A 213 18.90 18.32 -8.85
C ILE A 213 19.03 16.93 -9.46
N ASN A 214 19.87 16.09 -8.86
CA ASN A 214 19.96 14.68 -9.16
C ASN A 214 19.41 13.87 -7.97
N LEU A 215 18.43 13.01 -8.26
CA LEU A 215 17.81 12.15 -7.27
C LEU A 215 18.30 10.72 -7.46
N ARG A 216 18.79 10.12 -6.39
CA ARG A 216 19.12 8.68 -6.35
C ARG A 216 18.24 8.00 -5.33
N LYS A 217 17.35 7.13 -5.80
CA LYS A 217 16.53 6.28 -4.95
C LYS A 217 17.37 5.12 -4.43
N THR A 218 17.22 4.82 -3.15
CA THR A 218 17.83 3.68 -2.48
C THR A 218 16.79 2.90 -1.71
N GLY A 219 17.12 1.69 -1.27
CA GLY A 219 16.21 0.86 -0.46
C GLY A 219 15.77 1.51 0.86
N HIS A 220 16.45 2.57 1.31
CA HIS A 220 16.18 3.23 2.59
C HIS A 220 15.75 4.70 2.48
N GLY A 221 15.49 5.20 1.26
CA GLY A 221 15.11 6.60 1.04
C GLY A 221 15.76 7.21 -0.20
N VAL A 222 15.72 8.54 -0.28
CA VAL A 222 16.27 9.30 -1.41
C VAL A 222 17.52 10.07 -1.02
N HIS A 223 18.51 10.05 -1.92
CA HIS A 223 19.66 10.93 -1.89
C HIS A 223 19.42 12.06 -2.90
N ILE A 224 19.56 13.30 -2.45
CA ILE A 224 19.31 14.51 -3.23
C ILE A 224 20.64 15.25 -3.39
N ASP A 225 21.12 15.37 -4.62
CA ASP A 225 22.31 16.15 -4.96
C ASP A 225 21.86 17.43 -5.67
N MET A 226 22.05 18.58 -5.02
CA MET A 226 21.61 19.88 -5.52
C MET A 226 22.81 20.72 -5.95
N THR A 227 22.75 21.30 -7.15
CA THR A 227 23.70 22.31 -7.59
C THR A 227 23.06 23.68 -7.49
N VAL A 228 23.65 24.58 -6.70
CA VAL A 228 23.08 25.90 -6.39
C VAL A 228 24.02 27.04 -6.77
N ILE A 229 23.43 28.21 -7.00
CA ILE A 229 24.12 29.50 -7.13
C ILE A 229 23.66 30.33 -5.94
N LEU A 230 24.63 30.80 -5.15
CA LEU A 230 24.37 31.61 -3.97
C LEU A 230 24.69 33.09 -4.23
N GLN A 231 24.17 33.96 -3.37
CA GLN A 231 24.47 35.38 -3.40
C GLN A 231 25.90 35.66 -2.93
N TYR A 232 26.59 36.55 -3.61
CA TYR A 232 27.92 37.00 -3.21
C TYR A 232 27.82 37.75 -1.87
N GLY A 233 28.69 37.39 -0.92
CA GLY A 233 28.72 37.97 0.43
C GLY A 233 27.83 37.26 1.46
N CYS A 234 27.11 36.19 1.09
CA CYS A 234 26.39 35.37 2.08
C CYS A 234 27.33 34.40 2.83
N ASP A 235 26.91 33.98 4.02
CA ASP A 235 27.55 32.84 4.71
C ASP A 235 27.13 31.54 4.02
N ILE A 236 28.01 31.06 3.14
CA ILE A 236 27.81 29.85 2.33
C ILE A 236 27.43 28.65 3.19
N PHE A 237 28.08 28.47 4.35
CA PHE A 237 27.85 27.30 5.17
C PHE A 237 26.47 27.35 5.82
N SER A 238 26.12 28.50 6.40
CA SER A 238 24.81 28.71 7.02
C SER A 238 23.67 28.60 6.01
N VAL A 239 23.81 29.20 4.82
CA VAL A 239 22.82 29.10 3.74
C VAL A 239 22.65 27.66 3.28
N CYS A 240 23.75 26.94 3.01
CA CYS A 240 23.68 25.52 2.62
C CYS A 240 23.01 24.65 3.69
N LYS A 241 23.37 24.86 4.98
CA LYS A 241 22.78 24.11 6.09
C LYS A 241 21.28 24.35 6.20
N ASN A 242 20.84 25.60 6.04
CA ASN A 242 19.42 25.97 6.08
C ASN A 242 18.65 25.33 4.90
N ILE A 243 19.23 25.35 3.69
CA ILE A 243 18.66 24.64 2.52
C ILE A 243 18.56 23.14 2.81
N GLN A 244 19.62 22.50 3.33
CA GLN A 244 19.61 21.07 3.65
C GLN A 244 18.52 20.72 4.66
N LEU A 245 18.35 21.52 5.72
CA LEU A 245 17.32 21.29 6.73
C LEU A 245 15.91 21.49 6.17
N ALA A 246 15.69 22.59 5.45
CA ALA A 246 14.40 22.92 4.85
C ALA A 246 13.97 21.84 3.85
N VAL A 247 14.86 21.45 2.94
CA VAL A 247 14.56 20.41 1.94
C VAL A 247 14.34 19.06 2.62
N ARG A 248 15.16 18.66 3.60
CA ARG A 248 14.99 17.37 4.31
C ARG A 248 13.63 17.31 4.99
N ASN A 249 13.35 18.27 5.86
CA ASN A 249 12.17 18.24 6.72
C ASN A 249 10.88 18.25 5.89
N ASN A 250 10.83 19.08 4.84
CA ASN A 250 9.63 19.22 4.03
C ASN A 250 9.45 18.07 3.04
N VAL A 251 10.52 17.54 2.44
CA VAL A 251 10.41 16.31 1.62
C VAL A 251 9.87 15.17 2.49
N GLU A 252 10.42 14.98 3.70
CA GLU A 252 9.94 13.96 4.63
C GLU A 252 8.50 14.19 5.08
N GLN A 253 8.14 15.42 5.42
CA GLN A 253 6.79 15.79 5.88
C GLN A 253 5.73 15.62 4.78
N TYR A 254 5.99 16.09 3.57
CA TYR A 254 5.00 16.09 2.49
C TYR A 254 4.86 14.72 1.82
N THR A 255 5.94 13.94 1.77
CA THR A 255 5.99 12.72 0.95
C THR A 255 6.11 11.45 1.78
N SER A 256 6.41 11.56 3.08
CA SER A 256 6.77 10.41 3.94
C SER A 256 7.98 9.60 3.44
N ILE A 257 8.73 10.11 2.45
CA ILE A 257 10.00 9.51 1.98
C ILE A 257 11.15 10.05 2.82
N ASN A 258 12.00 9.16 3.32
CA ASN A 258 13.21 9.52 4.06
C ASN A 258 14.25 10.20 3.14
N ALA A 259 14.64 11.43 3.44
CA ALA A 259 15.67 12.18 2.71
C ALA A 259 17.03 11.97 3.39
N ARG A 260 17.60 10.77 3.22
CA ARG A 260 18.80 10.31 3.95
C ARG A 260 20.02 11.21 3.75
N ARG A 261 20.18 11.76 2.56
CA ARG A 261 21.32 12.61 2.23
C ARG A 261 20.87 13.74 1.32
N ILE A 262 21.31 14.95 1.66
CA ILE A 262 21.16 16.12 0.81
C ILE A 262 22.54 16.71 0.67
N ASN A 263 23.14 16.61 -0.51
CA ASN A 263 24.40 17.25 -0.82
C ASN A 263 24.14 18.53 -1.59
N ILE A 264 24.87 19.57 -1.26
CA ILE A 264 24.80 20.84 -1.98
C ILE A 264 26.17 21.12 -2.57
N LEU A 265 26.21 21.27 -3.90
CA LEU A 265 27.35 21.79 -4.64
C LEU A 265 27.07 23.26 -4.96
N VAL A 266 27.88 24.16 -4.40
CA VAL A 266 27.84 25.58 -4.78
C VAL A 266 28.67 25.76 -6.04
N LYS A 267 28.01 26.07 -7.15
CA LYS A 267 28.70 26.21 -8.44
C LYS A 267 29.28 27.60 -8.66
N ASN A 268 28.59 28.63 -8.17
CA ASN A 268 28.98 30.02 -8.38
C ASN A 268 28.38 30.92 -7.30
N LEU A 269 29.00 32.08 -7.12
CA LEU A 269 28.49 33.19 -6.31
C LEU A 269 28.19 34.35 -7.24
N ARG A 270 26.97 34.91 -7.19
CA ARG A 270 26.57 36.03 -8.03
C ARG A 270 26.10 37.21 -7.18
N LYS A 271 26.38 38.42 -7.67
CA LYS A 271 25.86 39.65 -7.08
C LYS A 271 24.36 39.78 -7.34
#